data_AF-A0A2Z2MKM8-F1
#
_entry.id   AF-A0A2Z2MKM8-F1
#
_cell.length_a   1.000
_cell.length_b   1.000
_cell.length_c   1.000
_cell.angle_alpha   90.00
_cell.angle_beta   90.00
_cell.angle_gamma   90.00
#
_symmetry.space_group_name_H-M   'P 1'
#
loop_
_entity.id
_entity.type
_entity.pdbx_description
1 polymer ?
#
loop_
_entity_poly.entity_id
_entity_poly.type
_entity_poly.pdbx_seq_one_letter_code
_entity_poly.pdbx_strand_id
1 'polypeptide(L)'
;MKKLIGNVLLTVGLVGGAITAARIPPMWGGLAASLAVMGAGIFLRRQGAREELHRAAESGTGGVKELERLLTDALARIEGLMEAPGEKVVAELTKILEELDEFAEKAQPLRIEGLMAYGKVMSVFSRGERALNRAWSAFADGYEKEGRRYLRYGYEDLKETLMAVKALKA
;
A
#
# COMPACT_ATOMS: atom_id res chain seq x y z
N MET A 1 -2.82 -14.71 16.45
CA MET A 1 -4.01 -15.26 17.17
C MET A 1 -5.10 -14.23 17.45
N LYS A 2 -4.79 -13.03 17.96
CA LYS A 2 -5.79 -11.99 18.30
C LYS A 2 -6.73 -11.60 17.14
N LYS A 3 -6.21 -11.54 15.91
CA LYS A 3 -6.99 -11.27 14.68
C LYS A 3 -8.02 -12.36 14.38
N LEU A 4 -7.63 -13.62 14.52
CA LEU A 4 -8.53 -14.77 14.34
C LEU A 4 -9.63 -14.77 15.40
N ILE A 5 -9.26 -14.57 16.67
CA ILE A 5 -10.21 -14.47 17.79
C ILE A 5 -11.18 -13.29 17.55
N GLY A 6 -10.66 -12.14 17.11
CA GLY A 6 -11.49 -10.98 16.77
C GLY A 6 -12.49 -11.27 15.63
N ASN A 7 -12.08 -11.98 14.58
CA ASN A 7 -12.97 -12.39 13.50
C ASN A 7 -14.07 -13.35 13.98
N VAL A 8 -13.74 -14.32 14.83
CA VAL A 8 -14.73 -15.26 15.39
C VAL A 8 -15.75 -14.50 16.23
N LEU A 9 -15.31 -13.58 17.10
CA LEU A 9 -16.22 -12.76 17.93
C LEU A 9 -17.12 -11.86 17.08
N LEU A 10 -16.61 -11.29 15.99
CA LEU A 10 -17.42 -10.53 15.03
C LEU A 10 -18.54 -11.39 14.43
N THR A 11 -18.22 -12.60 13.97
CA THR A 11 -19.20 -13.52 13.39
C THR A 11 -20.25 -13.95 14.42
N VAL A 12 -19.81 -14.31 15.64
CA VAL A 12 -20.72 -14.71 16.73
C VAL A 12 -21.64 -13.56 17.14
N GLY A 13 -21.09 -12.36 17.33
CA GLY A 13 -21.87 -11.17 17.67
C GLY A 13 -22.86 -10.78 16.57
N LEU A 14 -22.48 -10.91 15.29
CA LEU A 14 -23.37 -10.63 14.16
C LEU A 14 -24.55 -11.61 14.11
N VAL A 15 -24.26 -12.91 14.17
CA VAL A 15 -25.29 -13.97 14.11
C VAL A 15 -26.22 -13.88 15.33
N GLY A 16 -25.66 -13.74 16.53
CA GLY A 16 -26.44 -13.57 17.76
C GLY A 16 -27.30 -12.30 17.74
N GLY A 17 -26.76 -11.20 17.24
CA GLY A 17 -27.49 -9.94 17.09
C GLY A 17 -28.66 -10.07 16.11
N ALA A 18 -28.45 -10.73 14.97
CA ALA A 18 -29.50 -10.98 14.00
C ALA A 18 -30.64 -11.84 14.57
N ILE A 19 -30.31 -12.92 15.28
CA ILE A 19 -31.31 -13.82 15.90
C ILE A 19 -32.12 -13.08 16.97
N THR A 20 -31.46 -12.29 17.81
CA THR A 20 -32.11 -11.59 18.92
C THR A 20 -32.94 -10.39 18.46
N ALA A 21 -32.51 -9.70 17.40
CA ALA A 21 -33.25 -8.60 16.78
C ALA A 21 -34.47 -9.08 15.98
N ALA A 22 -34.40 -10.26 15.36
CA ALA A 22 -35.50 -10.79 14.53
C ALA A 22 -36.71 -11.30 15.33
N ARG A 23 -36.62 -11.36 16.67
CA ARG A 23 -37.73 -11.76 17.54
C ARG A 23 -38.74 -10.62 17.70
N ILE A 24 -40.00 -10.97 17.95
CA ILE A 24 -41.08 -10.01 18.22
C ILE A 24 -41.72 -10.36 19.58
N PRO A 25 -41.59 -9.51 20.62
CA PRO A 25 -40.72 -8.33 20.65
C PRO A 25 -39.23 -8.72 20.60
N PRO A 26 -38.34 -7.81 20.16
CA PRO A 26 -36.90 -8.07 20.13
C PRO A 26 -36.36 -8.41 21.52
N MET A 27 -35.40 -9.33 21.57
CA MET A 27 -34.69 -9.66 22.81
C MET A 27 -33.61 -8.61 23.06
N TRP A 28 -34.00 -7.45 23.58
CA TRP A 28 -33.10 -6.30 23.79
C TRP A 28 -31.83 -6.63 24.58
N GLY A 29 -31.93 -7.45 25.63
CA GLY A 29 -30.75 -7.90 26.39
C GLY A 29 -29.79 -8.75 25.55
N GLY A 30 -30.32 -9.64 24.72
CA GLY A 30 -29.53 -10.45 23.79
C GLY A 30 -28.88 -9.62 22.69
N LEU A 31 -29.58 -8.60 22.19
CA LEU A 31 -29.05 -7.65 21.21
C LEU A 31 -27.89 -6.84 21.80
N ALA A 32 -28.06 -6.30 23.01
CA ALA A 32 -27.01 -5.56 23.71
C ALA A 32 -25.76 -6.42 23.97
N ALA A 33 -25.94 -7.66 24.43
CA ALA A 33 -24.84 -8.61 24.62
C ALA A 33 -24.10 -8.91 23.30
N SER A 34 -24.85 -9.10 22.20
CA SER A 34 -24.29 -9.38 20.88
C SER A 34 -23.48 -8.20 20.33
N LEU A 35 -23.95 -6.96 20.54
CA LEU A 35 -23.21 -5.75 20.21
C LEU A 35 -21.92 -5.61 21.03
N ALA A 36 -21.95 -5.93 22.33
CA ALA A 36 -20.76 -5.91 23.16
C ALA A 36 -19.70 -6.92 22.68
N VAL A 37 -20.11 -8.14 22.34
CA VAL A 37 -19.24 -9.18 21.75
C VAL A 37 -18.64 -8.70 20.44
N MET A 38 -19.44 -8.06 19.58
CA MET A 38 -18.95 -7.46 18.33
C MET A 38 -17.92 -6.36 18.59
N GLY A 39 -18.17 -5.47 19.55
CA GLY A 39 -17.23 -4.43 19.98
C GLY A 39 -15.89 -5.00 20.46
N ALA A 40 -15.92 -6.05 21.28
CA ALA A 40 -14.72 -6.77 21.71
C ALA A 40 -13.97 -7.42 20.53
N GLY A 41 -14.71 -7.98 19.56
CA GLY A 41 -14.15 -8.53 18.32
C GLY A 41 -13.42 -7.48 17.49
N ILE A 42 -14.01 -6.29 17.30
CA ILE A 42 -13.37 -5.15 16.62
C ILE A 42 -12.08 -4.76 17.35
N PHE A 43 -12.12 -4.65 18.67
CA PHE A 43 -10.99 -4.26 19.49
C PHE A 43 -9.81 -5.25 19.37
N LEU A 44 -10.07 -6.55 19.53
CA LEU A 44 -9.04 -7.60 19.42
C LEU A 44 -8.48 -7.73 18.00
N ARG A 45 -9.33 -7.57 16.98
CA ARG A 45 -8.88 -7.55 15.57
C ARG A 45 -7.97 -6.35 15.30
N ARG A 46 -8.31 -5.17 15.81
CA ARG A 46 -7.48 -3.96 15.68
C ARG A 46 -6.13 -4.12 16.38
N GLN A 47 -6.10 -4.69 17.58
CA GLN A 47 -4.84 -4.99 18.28
C GLN A 47 -3.98 -5.97 17.50
N GLY A 48 -4.56 -7.09 17.03
CA GLY A 48 -3.81 -8.10 16.27
C GLY A 48 -3.22 -7.55 14.96
N ALA A 49 -3.95 -6.68 14.27
CA ALA A 49 -3.43 -6.01 13.06
C ALA A 49 -2.26 -5.08 13.40
N ARG A 50 -2.35 -4.29 14.48
CA ARG A 50 -1.24 -3.44 14.94
C ARG A 50 -0.01 -4.26 15.32
N GLU A 51 -0.17 -5.40 15.99
CA GLU A 51 0.95 -6.26 16.38
C GLU A 51 1.66 -6.94 15.21
N GLU A 52 0.91 -7.42 14.20
CA GLU A 52 1.50 -8.00 12.98
C GLU A 52 2.41 -6.98 12.27
N LEU A 53 2.00 -5.71 12.31
CA LEU A 53 2.65 -4.66 11.57
C LEU A 53 3.76 -3.97 12.38
N HIS A 54 3.65 -3.87 13.71
CA HIS A 54 4.78 -3.52 14.57
C HIS A 54 5.92 -4.54 14.40
N ARG A 55 5.59 -5.84 14.28
CA ARG A 55 6.59 -6.86 13.95
C ARG A 55 7.22 -6.64 12.58
N ALA A 56 6.44 -6.25 11.57
CA ALA A 56 6.97 -5.94 10.23
C ALA A 56 7.85 -4.68 10.20
N ALA A 57 7.57 -3.71 11.08
CA ALA A 57 8.39 -2.52 11.27
C ALA A 57 9.67 -2.82 12.05
N GLU A 58 9.59 -3.65 13.11
CA GLU A 58 10.74 -4.09 13.91
C GLU A 58 11.67 -5.03 13.13
N SER A 59 11.16 -5.81 12.18
CA SER A 59 11.99 -6.66 11.31
C SER A 59 12.76 -5.87 10.24
N GLY A 60 12.58 -4.54 10.14
CA GLY A 60 13.28 -3.69 9.17
C GLY A 60 12.86 -3.89 7.71
N THR A 61 11.91 -4.77 7.44
CA THR A 61 11.44 -5.16 6.10
C THR A 61 10.28 -4.28 5.60
N GLY A 62 9.76 -3.38 6.42
CA GLY A 62 8.73 -2.42 6.06
C GLY A 62 8.86 -1.16 6.90
N GLY A 63 8.93 0.01 6.25
CA GLY A 63 9.07 1.28 6.95
C GLY A 63 9.54 2.39 6.04
N VAL A 64 9.31 3.65 6.47
CA VAL A 64 9.59 4.85 5.67
C VAL A 64 11.04 4.91 5.16
N LYS A 65 12.02 4.39 5.92
CA LYS A 65 13.43 4.31 5.49
C LYS A 65 13.66 3.36 4.32
N GLU A 66 13.02 2.19 4.32
CA GLU A 66 13.17 1.21 3.24
C GLU A 66 12.46 1.70 1.97
N LEU A 67 11.29 2.31 2.12
CA LEU A 67 10.58 2.97 1.02
C LEU A 67 11.41 4.10 0.40
N GLU A 68 12.06 4.91 1.24
CA GLU A 68 12.96 5.98 0.79
C GLU A 68 14.17 5.41 0.03
N ARG A 69 14.77 4.32 0.53
CA ARG A 69 15.89 3.64 -0.13
C ARG A 69 15.49 3.14 -1.51
N LEU A 70 14.40 2.36 -1.61
CA LEU A 70 13.90 1.82 -2.87
C LEU A 70 13.63 2.91 -3.92
N LEU A 71 12.96 4.00 -3.51
CA LEU A 71 12.69 5.12 -4.42
C LEU A 71 13.97 5.85 -4.83
N THR A 72 14.92 6.04 -3.92
CA THR A 72 16.20 6.71 -4.23
C THR A 72 17.01 5.89 -5.22
N ASP A 73 17.10 4.57 -5.02
CA ASP A 73 17.81 3.65 -5.90
C ASP A 73 17.14 3.62 -7.29
N ALA A 74 15.81 3.52 -7.35
CA ALA A 74 15.05 3.56 -8.61
C ALA A 74 15.23 4.90 -9.35
N LEU A 75 15.15 6.03 -8.66
CA LEU A 75 15.33 7.35 -9.26
C LEU A 75 16.74 7.53 -9.86
N ALA A 76 17.79 7.11 -9.15
CA ALA A 76 19.15 7.18 -9.65
C ALA A 76 19.34 6.36 -10.93
N ARG A 77 18.72 5.16 -10.98
CA ARG A 77 18.74 4.32 -12.18
C ARG A 77 17.97 4.95 -13.34
N ILE A 78 16.76 5.46 -13.09
CA ILE A 78 15.94 6.12 -14.12
C ILE A 78 16.66 7.37 -14.68
N GLU A 79 17.33 8.14 -13.84
CA GLU A 79 18.12 9.30 -14.26
C GLU A 79 19.23 8.90 -15.25
N GLY A 80 19.91 7.78 -14.99
CA GLY A 80 20.88 7.20 -15.92
C GLY A 80 20.30 6.68 -17.24
N LEU A 81 18.98 6.54 -17.35
CA LEU A 81 18.28 6.11 -18.56
C LEU A 81 17.81 7.27 -19.43
N MET A 82 17.82 8.51 -18.94
CA MET A 82 17.26 9.67 -19.64
C MET A 82 17.83 9.89 -21.05
N GLU A 83 19.12 9.59 -21.23
CA GLU A 83 19.86 9.73 -22.49
C GLU A 83 20.33 8.37 -23.05
N ALA A 84 19.86 7.25 -22.46
CA ALA A 84 20.26 5.92 -22.90
C ALA A 84 19.58 5.52 -24.22
N PRO A 85 20.17 4.56 -24.97
CA PRO A 85 19.51 3.93 -26.11
C PRO A 85 18.26 3.15 -25.69
N GLY A 86 17.22 3.14 -26.53
CA GLY A 86 15.92 2.53 -26.22
C GLY A 86 15.99 1.09 -25.74
N GLU A 87 16.81 0.24 -26.37
CA GLU A 87 16.99 -1.17 -25.94
C GLU A 87 17.47 -1.29 -24.49
N LYS A 88 18.42 -0.43 -24.10
CA LYS A 88 18.92 -0.40 -22.72
C LYS A 88 17.85 0.10 -21.75
N VAL A 89 17.03 1.06 -22.19
CA VAL A 89 15.91 1.59 -21.40
C VAL A 89 14.88 0.50 -21.11
N VAL A 90 14.49 -0.31 -22.10
CA VAL A 90 13.55 -1.42 -21.90
C VAL A 90 14.08 -2.42 -20.88
N ALA A 91 15.32 -2.89 -21.06
CA ALA A 91 15.92 -3.91 -20.19
C ALA A 91 16.05 -3.45 -18.73
N GLU A 92 16.41 -2.18 -18.51
CA GLU A 92 16.53 -1.64 -17.16
C GLU A 92 15.18 -1.25 -16.56
N LEU A 93 14.24 -0.72 -17.34
CA LEU A 93 12.89 -0.42 -16.86
C LEU A 93 12.14 -1.68 -16.43
N THR A 94 12.34 -2.84 -17.09
CA THR A 94 11.75 -4.11 -16.62
C THR A 94 12.14 -4.39 -15.17
N LYS A 95 13.44 -4.32 -14.85
CA LYS A 95 13.95 -4.56 -13.50
C LYS A 95 13.45 -3.52 -12.51
N ILE A 96 13.42 -2.24 -12.92
CA ILE A 96 12.94 -1.15 -12.08
C ILE A 96 11.45 -1.36 -11.75
N LEU A 97 10.62 -1.72 -12.74
CA LEU A 97 9.20 -1.97 -12.52
C LEU A 97 8.96 -3.15 -11.55
N GLU A 98 9.74 -4.23 -11.64
CA GLU A 98 9.70 -5.33 -10.67
C GLU A 98 10.05 -4.86 -9.24
N GLU A 99 11.04 -3.97 -9.08
CA GLU A 99 11.39 -3.39 -7.78
C GLU A 99 10.31 -2.42 -7.25
N LEU A 100 9.60 -1.71 -8.15
CA LEU A 100 8.49 -0.84 -7.78
C LEU A 100 7.26 -1.64 -7.32
N ASP A 101 7.06 -2.86 -7.83
CA ASP A 101 6.05 -3.77 -7.29
C ASP A 101 6.35 -4.11 -5.82
N GLU A 102 7.61 -4.39 -5.48
CA GLU A 102 8.02 -4.60 -4.09
C GLU A 102 7.77 -3.35 -3.22
N PHE A 103 7.97 -2.15 -3.76
CA PHE A 103 7.64 -0.91 -3.05
C PHE A 103 6.16 -0.87 -2.66
N ALA A 104 5.25 -1.22 -3.58
CA ALA A 104 3.81 -1.21 -3.32
C ALA A 104 3.42 -2.19 -2.18
N GLU A 105 4.06 -3.35 -2.12
CA GLU A 105 3.89 -4.32 -1.02
C GLU A 105 4.41 -3.76 0.30
N LYS A 106 5.64 -3.23 0.30
CA LYS A 106 6.29 -2.67 1.50
C LYS A 106 5.64 -1.38 2.00
N ALA A 107 4.82 -0.71 1.17
CA ALA A 107 4.06 0.48 1.55
C ALA A 107 2.77 0.16 2.32
N GLN A 108 2.26 -1.08 2.27
CA GLN A 108 1.02 -1.47 2.96
C GLN A 108 0.97 -1.15 4.46
N PRO A 109 2.07 -1.28 5.24
CA PRO A 109 2.09 -0.92 6.65
C PRO A 109 1.79 0.55 6.95
N LEU A 110 2.01 1.49 6.01
CA LEU A 110 1.68 2.90 6.21
C LEU A 110 0.18 3.15 6.47
N ARG A 111 -0.69 2.19 6.09
CA ARG A 111 -2.14 2.27 6.35
C ARG A 111 -2.49 2.38 7.84
N ILE A 112 -1.57 1.98 8.72
CA ILE A 112 -1.75 2.03 10.17
C ILE A 112 -1.48 3.43 10.71
N GLU A 113 -0.44 4.07 10.19
CA GLU A 113 -0.04 5.44 10.53
C GLU A 113 -1.12 6.43 10.08
N GLY A 114 -1.79 6.11 8.96
CA GLY A 114 -3.07 6.71 8.60
C GLY A 114 -3.47 6.41 7.17
N LEU A 115 -4.76 6.14 6.94
CA LEU A 115 -5.30 5.94 5.59
C LEU A 115 -5.07 7.16 4.69
N MET A 116 -5.08 8.38 5.23
CA MET A 116 -4.78 9.58 4.47
C MET A 116 -3.30 9.65 4.05
N ALA A 117 -2.38 9.30 4.94
CA ALA A 117 -0.94 9.29 4.65
C ALA A 117 -0.61 8.26 3.57
N TYR A 118 -1.06 7.02 3.75
CA TYR A 118 -0.94 5.97 2.73
C TYR A 118 -1.57 6.38 1.40
N GLY A 119 -2.79 6.91 1.44
CA GLY A 119 -3.50 7.36 0.24
C GLY A 119 -2.74 8.45 -0.52
N LYS A 120 -2.13 9.41 0.18
CA LYS A 120 -1.32 10.46 -0.42
C LYS A 120 -0.09 9.89 -1.14
N VAL A 121 0.67 9.02 -0.48
CA VAL A 121 1.86 8.38 -1.09
C VAL A 121 1.47 7.54 -2.30
N MET A 122 0.50 6.65 -2.15
CA MET A 122 0.12 5.71 -3.22
C MET A 122 -0.54 6.37 -4.42
N SER A 123 -1.26 7.49 -4.22
CA SER A 123 -1.89 8.22 -5.32
C SER A 123 -0.84 8.76 -6.30
N VAL A 124 0.22 9.37 -5.75
CA VAL A 124 1.34 9.91 -6.53
C VAL A 124 2.18 8.77 -7.13
N PHE A 125 2.53 7.76 -6.31
CA PHE A 125 3.30 6.60 -6.75
C PHE A 125 2.67 5.91 -7.96
N SER A 126 1.37 5.60 -7.88
CA SER A 126 0.67 4.88 -8.95
C SER A 126 0.63 5.66 -10.26
N ARG A 127 0.69 7.01 -10.19
CA ARG A 127 0.76 7.87 -11.39
C ARG A 127 2.12 7.71 -12.07
N GLY A 128 3.20 7.73 -11.29
CA GLY A 128 4.56 7.52 -11.78
C GLY A 128 4.79 6.12 -12.33
N GLU A 129 4.36 5.09 -11.61
CA GLU A 129 4.43 3.70 -12.04
C GLU A 129 3.69 3.47 -13.37
N ARG A 130 2.47 4.03 -13.53
CA ARG A 130 1.73 3.97 -14.81
C ARG A 130 2.45 4.70 -15.93
N ALA A 131 3.10 5.84 -15.64
CA ALA A 131 3.89 6.55 -16.64
C ALA A 131 5.13 5.75 -17.05
N LEU A 132 5.82 5.09 -16.13
CA LEU A 132 6.96 4.21 -16.43
C LEU A 132 6.54 2.98 -17.24
N ASN A 133 5.40 2.36 -16.92
CA ASN A 133 4.83 1.28 -17.73
C ASN A 133 4.54 1.74 -19.17
N ARG A 134 3.97 2.95 -19.36
CA ARG A 134 3.77 3.54 -20.70
C ARG A 134 5.10 3.81 -21.41
N ALA A 135 6.10 4.30 -20.68
CA ALA A 135 7.43 4.52 -21.22
C ALA A 135 8.02 3.20 -21.74
N TRP A 136 7.94 2.15 -20.92
CA TRP A 136 8.38 0.80 -21.27
C TRP A 136 7.70 0.30 -22.55
N SER A 137 6.36 0.35 -22.63
CA SER A 137 5.63 -0.05 -23.85
C SER A 137 6.08 0.74 -25.07
N ALA A 138 6.16 2.07 -24.95
CA ALA A 138 6.57 2.93 -26.06
C ALA A 138 7.99 2.62 -26.54
N PHE A 139 8.95 2.36 -25.64
CA PHE A 139 10.31 1.95 -26.04
C PHE A 139 10.33 0.56 -26.66
N ALA A 140 9.56 -0.40 -26.14
CA ALA A 140 9.47 -1.76 -26.69
C ALA A 140 8.90 -1.75 -28.11
N ASP A 141 7.96 -0.84 -28.40
CA ASP A 141 7.33 -0.66 -29.70
C ASP A 141 8.13 0.26 -30.66
N GLY A 142 9.25 0.83 -30.21
CA GLY A 142 10.10 1.73 -31.01
C GLY A 142 9.66 3.21 -31.05
N TYR A 143 8.66 3.61 -30.28
CA TYR A 143 8.20 5.00 -30.15
C TYR A 143 9.07 5.82 -29.19
N GLU A 144 10.31 6.09 -29.59
CA GLU A 144 11.33 6.69 -28.72
C GLU A 144 10.94 8.05 -28.11
N LYS A 145 10.31 8.95 -28.91
CA LYS A 145 9.90 10.28 -28.42
C LYS A 145 8.83 10.18 -27.33
N GLU A 146 7.89 9.25 -27.48
CA GLU A 146 6.83 9.00 -26.50
C GLU A 146 7.40 8.31 -25.26
N GLY A 147 8.28 7.33 -25.45
CA GLY A 147 9.02 6.67 -24.37
C GLY A 147 9.77 7.67 -23.49
N ARG A 148 10.56 8.57 -24.09
CA ARG A 148 11.30 9.61 -23.35
C ARG A 148 10.38 10.58 -22.60
N ARG A 149 9.22 10.92 -23.19
CA ARG A 149 8.22 11.79 -22.54
C ARG A 149 7.66 11.13 -21.29
N TYR A 150 7.20 9.89 -21.40
CA TYR A 150 6.62 9.16 -20.27
C TYR A 150 7.66 8.76 -19.22
N LEU A 151 8.91 8.48 -19.63
CA LEU A 151 10.02 8.24 -18.71
C LEU A 151 10.25 9.46 -17.79
N ARG A 152 10.21 10.66 -18.37
CA ARG A 152 10.32 11.91 -17.63
C ARG A 152 9.15 12.12 -16.67
N TYR A 153 7.93 11.87 -17.11
CA TYR A 153 6.76 11.96 -16.22
C TYR A 153 6.85 10.98 -15.06
N GLY A 154 7.23 9.73 -15.33
CA GLY A 154 7.44 8.72 -14.30
C GLY A 154 8.50 9.14 -13.28
N TYR A 155 9.63 9.67 -13.75
CA TYR A 155 10.70 10.17 -12.89
C TYR A 155 10.27 11.32 -11.97
N GLU A 156 9.56 12.33 -12.50
CA GLU A 156 9.07 13.45 -11.70
C GLU A 156 8.00 13.01 -10.68
N ASP A 157 7.10 12.09 -11.06
CA ASP A 157 6.11 11.53 -10.14
C ASP A 157 6.75 10.68 -9.04
N LEU A 158 7.80 9.92 -9.34
CA LEU A 158 8.55 9.18 -8.31
C LEU A 158 9.34 10.12 -7.38
N LYS A 159 9.84 11.25 -7.87
CA LYS A 159 10.41 12.30 -7.01
C LYS A 159 9.37 12.88 -6.06
N GLU A 160 8.17 13.19 -6.57
CA GLU A 160 7.07 13.67 -5.72
C GLU A 160 6.68 12.59 -4.69
N THR A 161 6.68 11.31 -5.09
CA THR A 161 6.46 10.18 -4.17
C THR A 161 7.51 10.15 -3.06
N LEU A 162 8.79 10.29 -3.41
CA LEU A 162 9.89 10.35 -2.43
C LEU A 162 9.72 11.51 -1.46
N MET A 163 9.29 12.69 -1.92
CA MET A 163 8.98 13.83 -1.06
C MET A 163 7.81 13.52 -0.11
N ALA A 164 6.76 12.86 -0.61
CA ALA A 164 5.62 12.45 0.21
C ALA A 164 6.03 11.44 1.29
N VAL A 165 6.90 10.47 0.96
CA VAL A 165 7.46 9.51 1.91
C VAL A 165 8.34 10.21 2.95
N LYS A 166 9.22 11.13 2.55
CA LYS A 166 10.07 11.90 3.47
C LYS A 166 9.25 12.77 4.44
N ALA A 167 8.13 13.32 3.97
CA ALA A 167 7.23 14.10 4.81
C ALA A 167 6.55 13.28 5.92
N LEU A 168 6.55 11.95 5.85
CA LEU A 168 6.05 11.09 6.93
C LEU A 168 7.01 11.01 8.13
N LYS A 169 8.28 11.43 7.95
CA LYS A 169 9.26 11.50 9.05
C LYS A 169 9.21 12.82 9.84
N ALA A 170 8.54 13.84 9.29
CA ALA A 170 8.44 15.18 9.87
C ALA A 170 7.23 15.27 10.82
#